data_AF-A0AB35IQ39-F1
#
_entry.id   AF-A0AB35IQ39-F1
#
_cell.length_a   1.000
_cell.length_b   1.000
_cell.length_c   1.000
_cell.angle_alpha   90.00
_cell.angle_beta   90.00
_cell.angle_gamma   90.00
#
_symmetry.space_group_name_H-M   'P 1'
#
loop_
_entity.id
_entity.type
_entity.pdbx_description
1 polymer ?
#
loop_
_entity_poly.entity_id
_entity_poly.type
_entity_poly.pdbx_seq_one_letter_code
_entity_poly.pdbx_strand_id
1 'polypeptide(L)'
;MGIWIRSQDKCKMGKCAEFYIDDSYDGDYDIEGYSIDDTPIILGTYSTKEKAIKVLDMIQEHIANNDNIFRNVASEQDWVGEIITHGNNVFQMPRDIIIIDDDEV
;
A
#
# COMPACT_ATOMS: atom_id res chain seq x y z
N MET A 1 6.91 4.97 -12.06
CA MET A 1 5.54 4.42 -12.06
C MET A 1 4.84 4.90 -10.79
N GLY A 2 3.53 5.14 -10.81
CA GLY A 2 2.78 5.56 -9.62
C GLY A 2 1.83 4.46 -9.18
N ILE A 3 1.86 4.12 -7.89
CA ILE A 3 0.89 3.21 -7.26
C ILE A 3 -0.38 3.99 -6.91
N TRP A 4 -1.53 3.34 -7.07
CA TRP A 4 -2.78 3.88 -6.55
C TRP A 4 -3.04 3.28 -5.17
N ILE A 5 -3.28 4.12 -4.17
CA ILE A 5 -3.68 3.65 -2.85
C ILE A 5 -5.15 3.99 -2.62
N ARG A 6 -5.92 2.98 -2.19
CA ARG A 6 -7.29 3.15 -1.71
C ARG A 6 -7.27 3.24 -0.19
N SER A 7 -7.85 4.31 0.35
CA SER A 7 -7.86 4.56 1.79
C SER A 7 -8.54 3.44 2.58
N GLN A 8 -8.23 3.38 3.86
CA GLN A 8 -8.72 2.36 4.79
C GLN A 8 -10.25 2.38 4.93
N ASP A 9 -10.84 3.57 4.92
CA ASP A 9 -12.29 3.81 4.91
C ASP A 9 -12.94 3.61 3.52
N LYS A 10 -12.11 3.40 2.49
CA LYS A 10 -12.48 3.24 1.06
C LYS A 10 -13.08 4.48 0.40
N CYS A 11 -13.08 5.62 1.09
CA CYS A 11 -13.66 6.88 0.62
C CYS A 11 -12.70 7.68 -0.28
N LYS A 12 -11.40 7.40 -0.24
CA LYS A 12 -10.37 8.10 -1.01
C LYS A 12 -9.58 7.11 -1.88
N MET A 13 -9.17 7.58 -3.06
CA MET A 13 -8.26 6.89 -3.95
C MET A 13 -7.26 7.92 -4.46
N GLY A 14 -5.99 7.74 -4.11
CA GLY A 14 -4.92 8.68 -4.44
C GLY A 14 -3.82 8.00 -5.25
N LYS A 15 -3.20 8.74 -6.18
CA LYS A 15 -1.96 8.34 -6.82
C LYS A 15 -0.81 8.98 -6.06
N CYS A 16 -0.09 8.18 -5.30
CA CYS A 16 0.93 8.68 -4.38
C CYS A 16 2.33 8.53 -5.02
N ALA A 17 3.16 9.55 -4.83
CA ALA A 17 4.58 9.55 -5.16
C ALA A 17 5.43 9.19 -3.93
N GLU A 18 5.00 9.64 -2.74
CA GLU A 18 5.73 9.51 -1.49
C GLU A 18 4.79 9.10 -0.35
N PHE A 19 5.35 8.46 0.67
CA PHE A 19 4.64 7.94 1.85
C PHE A 19 5.36 8.29 3.14
N TYR A 20 4.60 8.69 4.16
CA TYR A 20 5.13 9.03 5.48
C TYR A 20 4.24 8.46 6.58
N ILE A 21 4.85 8.24 7.75
CA ILE A 21 4.11 8.03 9.00
C ILE A 21 4.17 9.34 9.76
N ASP A 22 3.00 9.88 10.09
CA ASP A 22 2.86 11.03 10.98
C ASP A 22 2.25 10.60 12.32
N ASP A 23 2.71 11.25 13.39
CA ASP A 23 2.17 11.04 14.73
C ASP A 23 0.89 11.89 14.84
N SER A 24 -0.28 11.25 14.84
CA SER A 24 -1.55 11.96 14.94
C SER A 24 -1.72 12.59 16.34
N TYR A 25 -2.52 13.65 16.43
CA TYR A 25 -2.82 14.32 17.70
C TYR A 25 -3.47 13.42 18.76
N ASP A 26 -4.12 12.33 18.34
CA ASP A 26 -4.88 11.42 19.21
C ASP A 26 -4.03 10.24 19.73
N GLY A 27 -2.73 10.19 19.40
CA GLY A 27 -1.81 9.14 19.80
C GLY A 27 -1.77 7.92 18.85
N ASP A 28 -2.55 7.99 17.77
CA ASP A 28 -2.49 7.05 16.64
C ASP A 28 -1.42 7.48 15.62
N TYR A 29 -1.13 6.62 14.66
CA TYR A 29 -0.14 6.83 13.61
C TYR A 29 -0.81 6.81 12.24
N ASP A 30 -0.75 7.93 11.54
CA ASP A 30 -1.34 8.09 10.22
C ASP A 30 -0.33 7.75 9.13
N ILE A 31 -0.76 6.97 8.15
CA ILE A 31 -0.02 6.81 6.89
C ILE A 31 -0.56 7.84 5.90
N GLU A 32 0.30 8.80 5.56
CA GLU A 32 0.02 9.84 4.58
C GLU A 32 0.66 9.48 3.23
N GLY A 33 -0.10 9.71 2.16
CA GLY A 33 0.40 9.66 0.80
C GLY A 33 0.38 11.04 0.16
N TYR A 34 1.49 11.44 -0.44
CA TYR A 34 1.61 12.72 -1.14
C TYR A 34 1.50 12.49 -2.64
N SER A 35 0.61 13.23 -3.29
CA SER A 35 0.58 13.35 -4.74
C SER A 35 1.63 14.35 -5.23
N ILE A 36 1.85 14.39 -6.54
CA ILE A 36 2.88 15.27 -7.17
C ILE A 36 2.59 16.76 -6.92
N ASP A 37 1.34 17.12 -6.66
CA ASP A 37 0.89 18.46 -6.29
C ASP A 37 0.98 18.72 -4.77
N ASP A 38 1.72 17.90 -4.04
CA ASP A 38 2.08 18.06 -2.63
C ASP A 38 0.86 18.14 -1.69
N THR A 39 -0.28 17.59 -2.11
CA THR A 39 -1.47 17.53 -1.29
C THR A 39 -1.46 16.24 -0.47
N PRO A 40 -1.37 16.31 0.87
CA PRO A 40 -1.41 15.12 1.71
C PRO A 40 -2.78 14.46 1.66
N ILE A 41 -2.76 13.13 1.56
CA ILE A 41 -3.94 12.29 1.69
C ILE A 41 -3.69 11.34 2.85
N ILE A 42 -4.48 11.44 3.91
CA ILE A 42 -4.51 10.41 4.96
C ILE A 42 -5.11 9.13 4.36
N LEU A 43 -4.29 8.09 4.28
CA LEU A 43 -4.63 6.80 3.65
C LEU A 43 -5.14 5.79 4.68
N GLY A 44 -4.63 5.82 5.91
CA GLY A 44 -5.09 4.97 6.99
C GLY A 44 -4.46 5.34 8.32
N THR A 45 -5.15 5.00 9.41
CA THR A 45 -4.75 5.29 10.79
C THR A 45 -4.54 3.98 11.54
N TYR A 46 -3.50 3.93 12.38
CA TYR A 46 -3.09 2.72 13.10
C TYR A 46 -2.75 3.02 14.55
N SER A 47 -3.17 2.15 15.47
CA SER A 47 -3.01 2.40 16.90
C SER A 47 -1.56 2.37 17.41
N THR A 48 -0.62 1.81 16.64
CA THR A 48 0.80 1.77 17.02
C THR A 48 1.70 2.02 15.82
N LYS A 49 2.88 2.57 16.09
CA LYS A 49 3.92 2.79 15.07
C LYS A 49 4.32 1.52 14.34
N GLU A 50 4.42 0.40 15.06
CA GLU A 50 4.80 -0.89 14.49
C GLU A 50 3.78 -1.38 13.46
N LYS A 51 2.48 -1.18 13.72
CA LYS A 51 1.44 -1.51 12.76
C LYS A 51 1.50 -0.62 11.51
N ALA A 52 1.75 0.67 11.69
CA ALA A 52 1.93 1.59 10.56
C ALA A 52 3.16 1.21 9.70
N ILE A 53 4.30 0.89 10.33
CA ILE A 53 5.52 0.42 9.64
C ILE A 53 5.23 -0.85 8.84
N LYS A 54 4.54 -1.84 9.43
CA LYS A 54 4.18 -3.08 8.74
C LYS A 54 3.35 -2.83 7.48
N VAL A 55 2.48 -1.83 7.49
CA VAL A 55 1.69 -1.45 6.31
C VAL A 55 2.55 -0.77 5.25
N LEU A 56 3.55 0.04 5.63
CA LEU A 56 4.54 0.54 4.66
C LEU A 56 5.32 -0.61 4.00
N ASP A 57 5.73 -1.62 4.77
CA ASP A 57 6.41 -2.81 4.23
C ASP A 57 5.52 -3.54 3.20
N MET A 58 4.22 -3.67 3.48
CA MET A 58 3.25 -4.26 2.56
C MET A 58 3.09 -3.44 1.27
N ILE A 59 3.10 -2.10 1.37
CA ILE A 59 3.06 -1.22 0.19
C ILE A 59 4.34 -1.40 -0.64
N GLN A 60 5.51 -1.45 0.00
CA GLN A 60 6.79 -1.68 -0.66
C GLN A 60 6.81 -3.03 -1.39
N GLU A 61 6.38 -4.10 -0.74
CA GLU A 61 6.30 -5.44 -1.34
C GLU A 61 5.37 -5.45 -2.55
N HIS A 62 4.22 -4.77 -2.46
CA HIS A 62 3.29 -4.65 -3.58
C HIS A 62 3.92 -3.93 -4.78
N ILE A 63 4.71 -2.88 -4.56
CA ILE A 63 5.44 -2.17 -5.62
C ILE A 63 6.49 -3.11 -6.25
N ALA A 64 7.31 -3.78 -5.44
CA ALA A 64 8.37 -4.65 -5.93
C ALA A 64 7.83 -5.86 -6.72
N ASN A 65 6.74 -6.47 -6.26
CA ASN A 65 6.11 -7.60 -6.94
C ASN A 65 5.50 -7.21 -8.30
N ASN A 66 4.94 -6.00 -8.41
CA ASN A 66 4.46 -5.49 -9.69
C ASN A 66 5.61 -5.32 -10.70
N ASP A 67 6.76 -4.80 -10.28
CA ASP A 67 7.93 -4.59 -11.16
C ASP A 67 8.55 -5.92 -11.66
N ASN A 68 8.55 -6.95 -10.82
CA ASN A 68 9.13 -8.27 -11.14
C ASN A 68 8.35 -9.04 -12.23
N ILE A 69 7.05 -8.78 -12.38
CA ILE A 69 6.23 -9.41 -13.44
C ILE A 69 6.61 -8.85 -14.82
N PHE A 70 6.88 -7.54 -14.94
CA PHE A 70 7.28 -6.93 -16.22
C PHE A 70 8.65 -7.40 -16.71
N ARG A 71 9.58 -7.73 -15.79
CA ARG A 71 10.94 -8.15 -16.13
C ARG A 71 11.03 -9.61 -16.60
N ASN A 72 10.16 -10.50 -16.12
CA ASN A 72 10.19 -11.93 -16.47
C ASN A 72 9.55 -12.27 -17.84
N VAL A 73 8.75 -11.37 -18.43
CA VAL A 73 8.09 -11.61 -19.74
C VAL A 73 9.04 -11.36 -20.94
N ALA A 74 10.16 -10.67 -20.73
CA ALA A 74 11.04 -10.23 -21.82
C ALA A 74 12.19 -11.20 -22.14
N SER A 75 12.44 -12.22 -21.32
CA SER A 75 13.72 -12.95 -21.43
C SER A 75 13.73 -14.19 -22.33
N GLU A 76 12.64 -14.95 -22.56
CA GLU A 76 12.77 -16.20 -23.33
C GLU A 76 11.53 -16.63 -24.16
N GLN A 77 11.73 -16.68 -25.49
CA GLN A 77 11.12 -17.58 -26.50
C GLN A 77 9.75 -17.28 -27.14
N ASP A 78 9.60 -17.78 -28.38
CA ASP A 78 8.49 -17.61 -29.34
C ASP A 78 7.11 -17.59 -28.68
N TRP A 79 6.39 -16.50 -28.93
CA TRP A 79 5.17 -16.11 -28.26
C TRP A 79 3.96 -17.00 -28.60
N VAL A 80 3.46 -17.72 -27.59
CA VAL A 80 2.05 -18.17 -27.49
C VAL A 80 1.51 -17.94 -26.06
N GLY A 81 1.98 -16.87 -25.42
CA GLY A 81 1.62 -16.52 -24.03
C GLY A 81 0.62 -15.37 -23.94
N GLU A 82 -0.39 -15.54 -23.09
CA GLU A 82 -1.40 -14.53 -22.77
C GLU A 82 -0.77 -13.35 -21.99
N ILE A 83 -1.02 -12.12 -22.44
CA ILE A 83 -0.61 -10.91 -21.74
C ILE A 83 -1.51 -10.75 -20.49
N ILE A 84 -1.06 -11.21 -19.33
CA ILE A 84 -1.75 -10.94 -18.07
C ILE A 84 -1.46 -9.50 -17.62
N THR A 85 -2.24 -8.56 -18.13
CA THR A 85 -2.29 -7.21 -17.56
C THR A 85 -3.15 -7.28 -16.30
N HIS A 86 -2.54 -7.31 -15.12
CA HIS A 86 -3.30 -7.10 -13.89
C HIS A 86 -3.83 -5.66 -13.92
N GLY A 87 -5.13 -5.54 -14.18
CA GLY A 87 -5.82 -4.26 -14.18
C GLY A 87 -5.66 -3.58 -12.83
N ASN A 88 -4.99 -2.43 -12.87
CA ASN A 88 -4.85 -1.45 -11.78
C ASN A 88 -3.96 -1.89 -10.60
N ASN A 89 -2.76 -1.29 -10.49
CA ASN A 89 -1.87 -1.32 -9.31
C ASN A 89 -2.51 -0.55 -8.13
N VAL A 90 -3.68 -1.00 -7.67
CA VAL A 90 -4.40 -0.42 -6.54
C VAL A 90 -4.10 -1.26 -5.31
N PHE A 91 -3.40 -0.66 -4.35
CA PHE A 91 -3.24 -1.23 -3.02
C PHE A 91 -4.35 -0.72 -2.11
N GLN A 92 -5.07 -1.64 -1.47
CA GLN A 92 -6.09 -1.31 -0.49
C GLN A 92 -5.46 -1.27 0.90
N MET A 93 -5.55 -0.13 1.58
CA MET A 93 -5.07 0.00 2.96
C MET A 93 -5.81 -0.99 3.87
N PRO A 94 -5.08 -1.83 4.63
CA PRO A 94 -5.70 -2.74 5.58
C PRO A 94 -6.25 -1.97 6.78
N ARG A 95 -7.35 -2.47 7.34
CA ARG A 95 -7.82 -2.01 8.65
C ARG A 95 -6.82 -2.39 9.72
N ASP A 96 -6.87 -1.67 10.83
CA ASP A 96 -6.10 -2.00 12.00
C ASP A 96 -6.49 -3.41 12.45
N ILE A 97 -5.57 -4.37 12.29
CA ILE A 97 -5.83 -5.76 12.66
C ILE A 97 -5.88 -5.76 14.19
N ILE A 98 -7.08 -5.91 14.75
CA ILE A 98 -7.23 -6.28 16.15
C ILE A 98 -6.66 -7.70 16.23
N ILE A 99 -5.41 -7.82 16.66
CA ILE A 99 -4.93 -9.08 17.22
C ILE A 99 -5.73 -9.21 18.51
N ILE A 100 -6.77 -10.05 18.48
CA ILE A 100 -7.33 -10.56 19.72
C ILE A 100 -6.22 -11.48 20.20
N ASP A 101 -5.36 -11.00 21.10
CA ASP A 101 -4.51 -11.89 21.87
C ASP A 101 -5.48 -12.82 22.60
N ASP A 102 -5.62 -14.04 22.09
CA ASP A 102 -6.32 -15.14 22.74
C ASP A 102 -5.40 -15.69 23.85
N ASP A 103 -4.96 -14.79 24.73
CA ASP A 103 -4.36 -15.10 26.03
C ASP A 103 -5.49 -14.98 27.08
N GLU A 104 -6.52 -15.82 26.93
CA GLU A 104 -7.40 -16.16 28.04
C GLU A 104 -7.00 -17.55 28.60
N VAL A 105 -6.71 -17.51 29.91
CA VAL A 105 -6.48 -18.55 30.95
C VAL A 105 -5.13 -19.25 31.11
#